data_AF-A0A836BGV9-F1
#
_entry.id   AF-A0A836BGV9-F1
#
_cell.length_a   1.000
_cell.length_b   1.000
_cell.length_c   1.000
_cell.angle_alpha   90.00
_cell.angle_beta   90.00
_cell.angle_gamma   90.00
#
_symmetry.space_group_name_H-M   'P 1'
#
loop_
_entity.id
_entity.type
_entity.pdbx_description
1 polymer ?
#
loop_
_entity_poly.entity_id
_entity_poly.type
_entity_poly.pdbx_seq_one_letter_code
_entity_poly.pdbx_strand_id
1 'polypeptide(L)'
;MASKKGIIITIGMLVAITSASFLIWFLPENNEIKFIVSDFDSHLDGVKNIHGVIRESVDIEFQNLLDEKISPEEYIELAKASSSQINSQIIELVESKATEEWLESYINYIESLRQYNSYIRETIVAASMIEKGIQSNEMKNVLQKLNEFKINSESLIIESDNTRP
;
A
#
# COMPACT_ATOMS: atom_id res chain seq x y z
N MET A 1 -16.59 -11.76 -27.88
CA MET A 1 -16.18 -12.80 -26.91
C MET A 1 -15.05 -12.22 -26.07
N ALA A 2 -15.34 -11.76 -24.85
CA ALA A 2 -14.31 -11.29 -23.94
C ALA A 2 -13.43 -12.49 -23.56
N SER A 3 -12.11 -12.39 -23.78
CA SER A 3 -11.20 -13.48 -23.40
C SER A 3 -11.20 -13.62 -21.87
N LYS A 4 -11.03 -14.84 -21.35
CA LYS A 4 -10.93 -15.08 -19.90
C LYS A 4 -9.85 -14.20 -19.25
N LYS A 5 -8.82 -13.82 -20.01
CA LYS A 5 -7.75 -12.89 -19.59
C LYS A 5 -8.25 -11.45 -19.45
N GLY A 6 -9.08 -10.97 -20.37
CA GLY A 6 -9.63 -9.62 -20.32
C GLY A 6 -10.63 -9.41 -19.17
N ILE A 7 -11.36 -10.46 -18.77
CA ILE A 7 -12.33 -10.38 -17.66
C ILE A 7 -11.62 -10.25 -16.30
N ILE A 8 -10.52 -10.98 -16.09
CA ILE A 8 -9.76 -10.93 -14.82
C ILE A 8 -9.07 -9.57 -14.65
N ILE A 9 -8.45 -9.04 -15.73
CA ILE A 9 -7.83 -7.71 -15.73
C ILE A 9 -8.89 -6.63 -15.44
N THR A 10 -10.07 -6.77 -16.03
CA THR A 10 -11.18 -5.83 -15.79
C THR A 10 -11.67 -5.91 -14.34
N ILE A 11 -11.70 -7.10 -13.71
CA ILE A 11 -12.14 -7.28 -12.31
C ILE A 11 -11.10 -6.75 -11.32
N GLY A 12 -9.80 -7.06 -11.49
CA GLY A 12 -8.73 -6.55 -10.63
C GLY A 12 -8.64 -5.02 -10.69
N MET A 13 -8.72 -4.46 -11.90
CA MET A 13 -8.77 -3.02 -12.11
C MET A 13 -10.08 -2.40 -11.59
N LEU A 14 -11.22 -3.10 -11.67
CA LEU A 14 -12.47 -2.61 -11.05
C LEU A 14 -12.39 -2.58 -9.52
N VAL A 15 -11.78 -3.57 -8.87
CA VAL A 15 -11.61 -3.58 -7.41
C VAL A 15 -10.71 -2.42 -6.97
N ALA A 16 -9.59 -2.20 -7.68
CA ALA A 16 -8.69 -1.08 -7.44
C ALA A 16 -9.33 0.30 -7.73
N ILE A 17 -10.15 0.42 -8.78
CA ILE A 17 -10.89 1.65 -9.10
C ILE A 17 -12.02 1.88 -8.10
N THR A 18 -12.69 0.83 -7.61
CA THR A 18 -13.81 1.00 -6.69
C THR A 18 -13.34 1.52 -5.33
N SER A 19 -12.18 1.08 -4.82
CA SER A 19 -11.56 1.67 -3.63
C SER A 19 -11.02 3.09 -3.88
N ALA A 20 -10.44 3.38 -5.05
CA ALA A 20 -10.00 4.73 -5.40
C ALA A 20 -11.16 5.73 -5.62
N SER A 21 -12.33 5.24 -6.07
CA SER A 21 -13.50 6.09 -6.39
C SER A 21 -14.16 6.71 -5.15
N PHE A 22 -13.86 6.21 -3.94
CA PHE A 22 -14.31 6.85 -2.70
C PHE A 22 -13.41 8.01 -2.25
N LEU A 23 -12.15 8.10 -2.73
CA LEU A 23 -11.21 9.16 -2.30
C LEU A 23 -11.26 10.41 -3.19
N ILE A 24 -11.65 10.29 -4.47
CA ILE A 24 -11.68 11.43 -5.40
C ILE A 24 -12.72 12.48 -5.01
N TRP A 25 -13.81 12.10 -4.31
CA TRP A 25 -14.83 13.06 -3.84
C TRP A 25 -14.42 13.83 -2.58
N PHE A 26 -13.33 13.44 -1.90
CA PHE A 26 -12.86 14.07 -0.66
C PHE A 26 -11.61 14.95 -0.82
N LEU A 27 -11.03 15.05 -2.03
CA LEU A 27 -9.96 16.00 -2.31
C LEU A 27 -10.55 17.38 -2.61
N PRO A 28 -10.42 18.38 -1.72
CA PRO A 28 -10.93 19.71 -1.98
C PRO A 28 -9.94 20.45 -2.88
N GLU A 29 -10.43 20.93 -4.01
CA GLU A 29 -9.73 21.92 -4.82
C GLU A 29 -9.57 23.21 -3.99
N ASN A 30 -8.36 23.40 -3.45
CA ASN A 30 -7.78 24.67 -3.03
C ASN A 30 -8.48 25.49 -1.93
N ASN A 31 -9.11 24.83 -0.96
CA ASN A 31 -9.54 25.46 0.28
C ASN A 31 -8.78 24.80 1.43
N GLU A 32 -8.18 25.57 2.34
CA GLU A 32 -7.63 25.05 3.61
C GLU A 32 -8.74 24.42 4.46
N ILE A 33 -9.14 23.19 4.12
CA ILE A 33 -10.03 22.40 4.96
C ILE A 33 -9.18 21.92 6.13
N LYS A 34 -9.37 22.53 7.30
CA LYS A 34 -8.92 21.91 8.55
C LYS A 34 -9.70 20.60 8.70
N PHE A 35 -9.09 19.49 8.30
CA PHE A 35 -9.58 18.15 8.63
C PHE A 35 -9.46 17.99 10.15
N ILE A 36 -10.55 18.20 10.87
CA ILE A 36 -10.60 17.98 12.31
C ILE A 36 -11.11 16.57 12.50
N VAL A 37 -10.20 15.63 12.76
CA VAL A 37 -10.56 14.29 13.17
C VAL A 37 -11.05 14.36 14.61
N SER A 38 -12.32 14.03 14.83
CA SER A 38 -12.92 13.95 16.17
C SER A 38 -12.95 12.53 16.73
N ASP A 39 -12.87 11.53 15.85
CA ASP A 39 -12.87 10.11 16.17
C ASP A 39 -11.60 9.47 15.57
N PHE A 40 -10.51 9.50 16.35
CA PHE A 40 -9.20 9.00 15.93
C PHE A 40 -9.19 7.48 15.80
N ASP A 41 -10.01 6.77 16.57
CA ASP A 41 -10.12 5.31 16.51
C ASP A 41 -10.71 4.88 15.16
N SER A 42 -11.89 5.42 14.82
CA SER A 42 -12.54 5.12 13.55
C SER A 42 -11.71 5.61 12.35
N HIS A 43 -11.00 6.72 12.49
CA HIS A 43 -10.12 7.23 11.44
C HIS A 43 -8.95 6.28 11.18
N LEU A 44 -8.24 5.85 12.23
CA LEU A 44 -7.14 4.92 12.11
C LEU A 44 -7.61 3.56 11.57
N ASP A 45 -8.78 3.08 11.98
CA ASP A 45 -9.39 1.86 11.43
C ASP A 45 -9.74 1.99 9.94
N GLY A 46 -10.20 3.17 9.51
CA GLY A 46 -10.40 3.48 8.09
C GLY A 46 -9.10 3.33 7.29
N VAL A 47 -8.02 3.94 7.78
CA VAL A 47 -6.69 3.84 7.16
C VAL A 47 -6.18 2.40 7.14
N LYS A 48 -6.41 1.65 8.24
CA LYS A 48 -6.08 0.22 8.33
C LYS A 48 -6.79 -0.63 7.29
N ASN A 49 -8.07 -0.38 7.07
CA ASN A 49 -8.86 -1.12 6.09
C ASN A 49 -8.35 -0.86 4.67
N ILE A 50 -8.07 0.41 4.34
CA ILE A 50 -7.50 0.78 3.04
C ILE A 50 -6.13 0.12 2.84
N HIS A 51 -5.24 0.20 3.83
CA HIS A 51 -3.93 -0.45 3.79
C HIS A 51 -4.05 -1.97 3.62
N GLY A 52 -5.00 -2.62 4.29
CA GLY A 52 -5.28 -4.05 4.15
C GLY A 52 -5.66 -4.44 2.71
N VAL A 53 -6.54 -3.66 2.07
CA VAL A 53 -6.95 -3.87 0.66
C VAL A 53 -5.77 -3.67 -0.29
N ILE A 54 -4.97 -2.61 -0.10
CA ILE A 54 -3.76 -2.38 -0.90
C ILE A 54 -2.80 -3.56 -0.73
N ARG A 55 -2.62 -4.05 0.50
CA ARG A 55 -1.72 -5.16 0.80
C ARG A 55 -2.12 -6.44 0.08
N GLU A 56 -3.40 -6.80 0.16
CA GLU A 56 -3.93 -7.97 -0.54
C GLU A 56 -3.75 -7.83 -2.06
N SER A 57 -4.06 -6.66 -2.63
CA SER A 57 -3.88 -6.41 -4.06
C SER A 57 -2.42 -6.55 -4.50
N VAL A 58 -1.48 -5.94 -3.79
CA VAL A 58 -0.04 -6.01 -4.12
C VAL A 58 0.48 -7.44 -3.95
N ASP A 59 0.10 -8.14 -2.88
CA ASP A 59 0.51 -9.52 -2.65
C ASP A 59 0.02 -10.45 -3.77
N ILE A 60 -1.27 -10.36 -4.15
CA ILE A 60 -1.87 -11.15 -5.25
C ILE A 60 -1.15 -10.86 -6.56
N GLU A 61 -0.97 -9.59 -6.91
CA GLU A 61 -0.42 -9.22 -8.21
C GLU A 61 1.08 -9.48 -8.29
N PHE A 62 1.81 -9.41 -7.17
CA PHE A 62 3.21 -9.84 -7.14
C PHE A 62 3.32 -11.36 -7.35
N GLN A 63 2.43 -12.16 -6.77
CA GLN A 63 2.38 -13.59 -7.09
C GLN A 63 2.00 -13.83 -8.55
N ASN A 64 1.07 -13.06 -9.12
CA ASN A 64 0.75 -13.17 -10.55
C ASN A 64 1.96 -12.86 -11.45
N LEU A 65 2.80 -11.90 -11.07
CA LEU A 65 4.07 -11.64 -11.77
C LEU A 65 5.01 -12.85 -11.68
N LEU A 66 5.20 -13.41 -10.48
CA LEU A 66 6.08 -14.57 -10.26
C LEU A 66 5.58 -15.83 -11.00
N ASP A 67 4.26 -15.97 -11.14
CA ASP A 67 3.61 -17.03 -11.90
C ASP A 67 3.55 -16.75 -13.43
N GLU A 68 4.17 -15.66 -13.90
CA GLU A 68 4.17 -15.21 -15.31
C GLU A 68 2.76 -14.97 -15.88
N LYS A 69 1.78 -14.63 -15.02
CA LYS A 69 0.39 -14.34 -15.41
C LYS A 69 0.20 -12.90 -15.88
N ILE A 70 1.05 -11.98 -15.44
CA ILE A 70 1.12 -10.57 -15.86
C ILE A 70 2.58 -10.23 -16.21
N SER A 71 2.79 -9.20 -17.04
CA SER A 71 4.14 -8.76 -17.39
C SER A 71 4.79 -7.96 -16.26
N PRO A 72 6.14 -7.88 -16.21
CA PRO A 72 6.84 -6.97 -15.31
C PRO A 72 6.37 -5.52 -15.41
N GLU A 73 6.13 -5.01 -16.62
CA GLU A 73 5.67 -3.65 -16.84
C GLU A 73 4.26 -3.42 -16.30
N GLU A 74 3.34 -4.38 -16.51
CA GLU A 74 1.99 -4.34 -15.95
C GLU A 74 2.03 -4.28 -14.42
N TYR A 75 2.86 -5.12 -13.80
CA TYR A 75 3.05 -5.10 -12.35
C TYR A 75 3.64 -3.77 -11.84
N ILE A 76 4.67 -3.24 -12.51
CA ILE A 76 5.36 -2.01 -12.09
C ILE A 76 4.39 -0.83 -12.06
N GLU A 77 3.49 -0.69 -13.05
CA GLU A 77 2.50 0.39 -13.06
C GLU A 77 1.48 0.24 -11.91
N LEU A 78 1.02 -0.99 -11.62
CA LEU A 78 0.16 -1.26 -10.49
C LEU A 78 0.84 -0.96 -9.14
N ALA A 79 2.10 -1.36 -8.99
CA ALA A 79 2.88 -1.12 -7.78
C ALA A 79 3.13 0.39 -7.57
N LYS A 80 3.41 1.17 -8.62
CA LYS A 80 3.53 2.63 -8.53
C LYS A 80 2.23 3.29 -8.07
N ALA A 81 1.09 2.86 -8.61
CA ALA A 81 -0.23 3.35 -8.19
C ALA A 81 -0.49 3.04 -6.71
N SER A 82 -0.17 1.81 -6.28
CA SER A 82 -0.30 1.38 -4.88
C SER A 82 0.60 2.21 -3.95
N SER A 83 1.85 2.45 -4.35
CA SER A 83 2.80 3.30 -3.62
C SER A 83 2.29 4.73 -3.44
N SER A 84 1.64 5.29 -4.48
CA SER A 84 0.99 6.60 -4.40
C SER A 84 -0.16 6.61 -3.39
N GLN A 85 -0.99 5.56 -3.36
CA GLN A 85 -2.09 5.45 -2.41
C GLN A 85 -1.57 5.36 -0.96
N ILE A 86 -0.52 4.57 -0.71
CA ILE A 86 0.13 4.52 0.61
C ILE A 86 0.66 5.90 1.03
N ASN A 87 1.28 6.64 0.12
CA ASN A 87 1.72 8.01 0.42
C ASN A 87 0.56 8.95 0.77
N SER A 88 -0.59 8.85 0.08
CA SER A 88 -1.78 9.62 0.42
C SER A 88 -2.27 9.31 1.84
N GLN A 89 -2.28 8.04 2.25
CA GLN A 89 -2.65 7.62 3.61
C GLN A 89 -1.66 8.15 4.66
N ILE A 90 -0.36 8.19 4.35
CA ILE A 90 0.65 8.81 5.23
C ILE A 90 0.36 10.30 5.42
N ILE A 91 0.07 11.04 4.34
CA ILE A 91 -0.25 12.47 4.41
C ILE A 91 -1.50 12.69 5.26
N GLU A 92 -2.55 11.91 5.05
CA GLU A 92 -3.80 11.98 5.83
C GLU A 92 -3.54 11.81 7.33
N LEU A 93 -2.77 10.80 7.74
CA LEU A 93 -2.41 10.60 9.15
C LEU A 93 -1.54 11.74 9.71
N VAL A 94 -0.57 12.24 8.94
CA VAL A 94 0.30 13.37 9.37
C VAL A 94 -0.49 14.66 9.54
N GLU A 95 -1.45 14.94 8.66
CA GLU A 95 -2.25 16.16 8.67
C GLU A 95 -3.44 16.10 9.64
N SER A 96 -3.83 14.90 10.10
CA SER A 96 -4.94 14.68 11.04
C SER A 96 -4.77 15.35 12.41
N LYS A 97 -3.53 15.72 12.78
CA LYS A 97 -3.17 16.32 14.07
C LYS A 97 -3.72 15.51 15.25
N ALA A 98 -3.36 14.23 15.30
CA ALA A 98 -3.66 13.34 16.42
C ALA A 98 -3.35 14.01 17.77
N THR A 99 -4.24 13.81 18.74
CA THR A 99 -4.03 14.26 20.13
C THR A 99 -2.85 13.51 20.76
N GLU A 100 -2.30 14.05 21.86
CA GLU A 100 -1.17 13.42 22.57
C GLU A 100 -1.44 11.95 22.92
N GLU A 101 -2.66 11.62 23.33
CA GLU A 101 -3.09 10.25 23.66
C GLU A 101 -3.02 9.29 22.45
N TRP A 102 -3.30 9.77 21.24
CA TRP A 102 -3.33 8.96 20.01
C TRP A 102 -2.02 9.01 19.21
N LEU A 103 -1.10 9.91 19.58
CA LEU A 103 0.07 10.25 18.80
C LEU A 103 0.99 9.04 18.58
N GLU A 104 1.21 8.22 19.61
CA GLU A 104 2.08 7.04 19.52
C GLU A 104 1.49 6.00 18.57
N SER A 105 0.19 5.71 18.69
CA SER A 105 -0.52 4.80 17.78
C SER A 105 -0.44 5.26 16.32
N TYR A 106 -0.62 6.56 16.07
CA TYR A 106 -0.52 7.15 14.73
C TYR A 106 0.90 7.10 14.18
N ILE A 107 1.92 7.41 14.99
CA ILE A 107 3.33 7.34 14.58
C ILE A 107 3.68 5.90 14.19
N ASN A 108 3.32 4.91 15.01
CA ASN A 108 3.56 3.51 14.70
C ASN A 108 2.89 3.11 13.38
N TYR A 109 1.66 3.58 13.13
CA TYR A 109 0.98 3.27 11.88
C TYR A 109 1.59 3.98 10.65
N ILE A 110 2.01 5.23 10.79
CA ILE A 110 2.73 5.97 9.74
C ILE A 110 4.03 5.24 9.37
N GLU A 111 4.78 4.77 10.37
CA GLU A 111 5.99 3.99 10.12
C GLU A 111 5.67 2.64 9.47
N SER A 112 4.58 1.97 9.87
CA SER A 112 4.12 0.76 9.19
C SER A 112 3.87 1.01 7.70
N LEU A 113 3.18 2.09 7.34
CA LEU A 113 2.94 2.48 5.96
C LEU A 113 4.24 2.81 5.22
N ARG A 114 5.24 3.42 5.87
CA ARG A 114 6.56 3.69 5.27
C ARG A 114 7.34 2.41 4.98
N GLN A 115 7.33 1.46 5.91
CA GLN A 115 7.93 0.14 5.71
C GLN A 115 7.22 -0.60 4.56
N TYR A 116 5.89 -0.57 4.53
CA TYR A 116 5.12 -1.18 3.45
C TYR A 116 5.37 -0.52 2.08
N ASN A 117 5.51 0.81 2.05
CA ASN A 117 5.88 1.52 0.81
C ASN A 117 7.28 1.12 0.32
N SER A 118 8.20 0.85 1.26
CA SER A 118 9.53 0.34 0.95
C SER A 118 9.48 -1.08 0.38
N TYR A 119 8.59 -1.93 0.93
CA TYR A 119 8.25 -3.24 0.35
C TYR A 119 7.77 -3.11 -1.10
N ILE A 120 6.77 -2.27 -1.40
CA ILE A 120 6.27 -2.04 -2.77
C ILE A 120 7.39 -1.57 -3.72
N ARG A 121 8.29 -0.70 -3.25
CA ARG A 121 9.42 -0.23 -4.07
C ARG A 121 10.40 -1.36 -4.37
N GLU A 122 10.65 -2.23 -3.41
CA GLU A 122 11.55 -3.36 -3.59
C GLU A 122 10.93 -4.43 -4.50
N THR A 123 9.60 -4.57 -4.55
CA THR A 123 8.94 -5.46 -5.53
C THR A 123 9.02 -4.92 -6.95
N ILE A 124 9.01 -3.59 -7.14
CA ILE A 124 9.30 -2.96 -8.44
C ILE A 124 10.72 -3.31 -8.88
N VAL A 125 11.70 -3.26 -7.97
CA VAL A 125 13.08 -3.68 -8.27
C VAL A 125 13.11 -5.14 -8.70
N ALA A 126 12.41 -6.03 -7.98
CA ALA A 126 12.29 -7.44 -8.34
C ALA A 126 11.70 -7.63 -9.75
N ALA A 127 10.60 -6.92 -10.07
CA ALA A 127 9.98 -6.96 -11.38
C ALA A 127 10.93 -6.50 -12.50
N SER A 128 11.64 -5.39 -12.30
CA SER A 128 12.65 -4.92 -13.26
C SER A 128 13.82 -5.89 -13.43
N MET A 129 14.16 -6.68 -12.41
CA MET A 129 15.18 -7.72 -12.53
C MET A 129 14.69 -8.92 -13.33
N ILE A 130 13.42 -9.31 -13.16
CA ILE A 130 12.76 -10.35 -13.95
C ILE A 130 12.72 -9.93 -15.42
N GLU A 131 12.29 -8.70 -15.71
CA GLU A 131 12.27 -8.12 -17.07
C GLU A 131 13.64 -8.22 -17.77
N LYS A 132 14.72 -7.95 -17.03
CA LYS A 132 16.10 -7.94 -17.53
C LYS A 132 16.78 -9.30 -17.49
N GLY A 133 16.13 -10.35 -16.98
CA GLY A 133 16.73 -11.68 -16.80
C GLY A 133 17.94 -11.69 -15.87
N ILE A 134 17.95 -10.84 -14.85
CA ILE A 134 19.08 -10.69 -13.91
C ILE A 134 19.21 -11.93 -13.00
N GLN A 135 20.46 -12.26 -12.63
CA GLN A 135 20.87 -13.50 -11.96
C GLN A 135 20.41 -13.65 -10.49
N SER A 136 20.46 -14.89 -10.00
CA SER A 136 19.88 -15.34 -8.71
C SER A 136 20.46 -14.72 -7.43
N ASN A 137 21.74 -14.31 -7.42
CA ASN A 137 22.39 -13.79 -6.21
C ASN A 137 21.90 -12.39 -5.84
N GLU A 138 21.76 -11.50 -6.82
CA GLU A 138 21.18 -10.16 -6.60
C GLU A 138 19.71 -10.30 -6.22
N MET A 139 18.99 -11.23 -6.86
CA MET A 139 17.58 -11.47 -6.55
C MET A 139 17.39 -11.92 -5.11
N LYS A 140 18.28 -12.76 -4.58
CA LYS A 140 18.23 -13.19 -3.17
C LYS A 140 18.27 -12.02 -2.19
N ASN A 141 19.10 -11.01 -2.44
CA ASN A 141 19.21 -9.83 -1.57
C ASN A 141 17.92 -9.00 -1.57
N VAL A 142 17.31 -8.83 -2.74
CA VAL A 142 16.01 -8.14 -2.90
C VAL A 142 14.91 -8.89 -2.16
N LEU A 143 14.84 -10.22 -2.30
CA LEU A 143 13.86 -11.05 -1.58
C LEU A 143 14.05 -11.00 -0.06
N GLN A 144 15.29 -10.90 0.43
CA GLN A 144 15.55 -10.74 1.86
C GLN A 144 15.01 -9.40 2.36
N LYS A 145 15.32 -8.29 1.68
CA LYS A 145 14.81 -6.95 2.03
C LYS A 145 13.30 -6.88 1.99
N LEU A 146 12.66 -7.50 1.00
CA LEU A 146 11.21 -7.61 0.92
C LEU A 146 10.62 -8.22 2.18
N ASN A 147 11.20 -9.33 2.65
CA ASN A 147 10.75 -9.98 3.87
C ASN A 147 10.96 -9.10 5.11
N GLU A 148 12.11 -8.42 5.21
CA GLU A 148 12.41 -7.49 6.30
C GLU A 148 11.40 -6.33 6.35
N PHE A 149 11.13 -5.66 5.22
CA PHE A 149 10.16 -4.58 5.14
C PHE A 149 8.74 -5.04 5.51
N LYS A 150 8.33 -6.23 5.05
CA LYS A 150 7.01 -6.79 5.36
C LYS A 150 6.86 -7.08 6.85
N ILE A 151 7.85 -7.75 7.47
CA ILE A 151 7.85 -8.05 8.90
C ILE A 151 7.84 -6.76 9.74
N ASN A 152 8.68 -5.78 9.39
CA ASN A 152 8.74 -4.52 10.11
C ASN A 152 7.40 -3.78 10.04
N SER A 153 6.77 -3.73 8.86
CA SER A 153 5.45 -3.14 8.69
C SER A 153 4.40 -3.82 9.56
N GLU A 154 4.38 -5.15 9.62
CA GLU A 154 3.44 -5.93 10.45
C GLU A 154 3.67 -5.72 11.96
N SER A 155 4.93 -5.67 12.41
CA SER A 155 5.27 -5.36 13.81
C SER A 155 4.73 -4.00 14.22
N LEU A 156 4.90 -2.99 13.36
CA LEU A 156 4.43 -1.62 13.61
C LEU A 156 2.91 -1.49 13.61
N ILE A 157 2.18 -2.33 12.86
CA ILE A 157 0.71 -2.42 12.96
C ILE A 157 0.31 -2.89 14.36
N ILE A 158 0.98 -3.95 14.86
CA ILE A 158 0.71 -4.50 16.19
C ILE A 158 1.03 -3.46 17.26
N GLU A 159 2.17 -2.77 17.14
CA GLU A 159 2.56 -1.69 18.06
C GLU A 159 1.55 -0.54 18.03
N SER A 160 1.07 -0.13 16.85
CA SER A 160 0.02 0.88 16.72
C SER A 160 -1.27 0.47 17.45
N ASP A 161 -1.67 -0.79 17.37
CA ASP A 161 -2.86 -1.28 18.06
C ASP A 161 -2.69 -1.36 19.58
N ASN A 162 -1.48 -1.71 20.04
CA ASN A 162 -1.16 -1.80 21.47
C ASN A 162 -1.02 -0.43 22.15
N THR A 163 -0.78 0.64 21.38
CA THR A 163 -0.61 2.01 21.90
C THR A 163 -1.83 2.90 21.67
N ARG A 164 -2.98 2.31 21.33
CA ARG A 164 -4.27 3.02 21.39
C ARG A 164 -4.66 3.32 22.84
N PRO A 165 -5.27 4.49 23.14
CA PRO A 165 -5.85 4.80 24.46
C PRO A 165 -6.91 3.80 24.92
#